data_AF-A0A1L9Q381-F1
#
_entry.id   AF-A0A1L9Q381-F1
#
_cell.length_a   1.000
_cell.length_b   1.000
_cell.length_c   1.000
_cell.angle_alpha   90.00
_cell.angle_beta   90.00
_cell.angle_gamma   90.00
#
_symmetry.space_group_name_H-M   'P 1'
#
loop_
_entity.id
_entity.type
_entity.pdbx_description
1 polymer ?
#
loop_
_entity_poly.entity_id
_entity_poly.type
_entity_poly.pdbx_seq_one_letter_code
_entity_poly.pdbx_strand_id
1 'polypeptide(L)'
;MLTNSVFLLQFPAEDDSFKADRIVDVSWEVAPFPGAPPITLNGTVEQVYAKLVQMNPNYDDDFKDIDPDLERAVGFDKRADTLMCEGEKTADTKHIKEGIKYLRKVKGSPHLGPWDCGRVSCSYYSGIVWCNDSPNSKTLPSFTNIAEGAQVIIDGCDKKGQVVGYLDHSDHWRVVLVDADC
;
A
#
# COMPACT_ATOMS: atom_id res chain seq x y z
N MET A 1 50.15 36.57 11.94
CA MET A 1 49.56 37.23 10.75
C MET A 1 49.29 36.15 9.71
N LEU A 2 48.00 35.98 9.41
CA LEU A 2 47.37 35.49 8.18
C LEU A 2 47.84 34.14 7.57
N THR A 3 47.06 33.12 7.89
CA THR A 3 46.80 31.96 7.02
C THR A 3 46.13 32.43 5.73
N ASN A 4 46.49 31.85 4.57
CA ASN A 4 45.78 32.15 3.32
C ASN A 4 45.24 30.86 2.70
N SER A 5 43.91 30.82 2.63
CA SER A 5 43.07 29.71 2.20
C SER A 5 43.11 29.52 0.69
N VAL A 6 43.17 28.27 0.24
CA VAL A 6 42.75 27.88 -1.11
C VAL A 6 41.26 27.55 -1.03
N PHE A 7 40.44 28.38 -1.67
CA PHE A 7 39.00 28.16 -1.83
C PHE A 7 38.80 27.12 -2.95
N LEU A 8 38.56 25.85 -2.57
CA LEU A 8 37.97 24.88 -3.48
C LEU A 8 36.45 25.07 -3.42
N LEU A 9 35.85 25.46 -4.54
CA LEU A 9 34.40 25.46 -4.72
C LEU A 9 33.94 24.00 -4.69
N GLN A 10 33.48 23.54 -3.53
CA GLN A 10 32.78 22.28 -3.40
C GLN A 10 31.38 22.47 -4.01
N PHE A 11 31.12 21.86 -5.16
CA PHE A 11 29.75 21.67 -5.62
C PHE A 11 29.04 20.77 -4.58
N PRO A 12 27.86 21.14 -4.06
CA PRO A 12 27.12 20.22 -3.20
C PRO A 12 26.73 19.00 -4.04
N ALA A 13 27.13 17.82 -3.57
CA ALA A 13 26.62 16.57 -4.07
C ALA A 13 25.09 16.62 -3.94
N GLU A 14 24.39 16.37 -5.04
CA GLU A 14 22.96 16.12 -5.01
C GLU A 14 22.72 14.93 -4.08
N ASP A 15 21.99 15.20 -3.00
CA ASP A 15 21.62 14.26 -1.96
C ASP A 15 20.65 13.24 -2.54
N ASP A 16 21.19 12.22 -3.21
CA ASP A 16 20.50 10.97 -3.54
C ASP A 16 20.35 10.13 -2.26
N SER A 17 19.72 10.75 -1.25
CA SER A 17 19.28 10.08 -0.03
C SER A 17 18.18 9.12 -0.44
N PHE A 18 18.55 7.86 -0.67
CA PHE A 18 17.64 6.73 -0.57
C PHE A 18 17.08 6.74 0.86
N LYS A 19 15.99 7.48 1.09
CA LYS A 19 15.31 7.47 2.39
C LYS A 19 14.80 6.06 2.57
N ALA A 20 15.30 5.38 3.60
CA ALA A 20 14.69 4.15 4.05
C ALA A 20 13.19 4.40 4.29
N ASP A 21 12.35 3.55 3.71
CA ASP A 21 10.91 3.69 3.79
C ASP A 21 10.46 3.77 5.25
N ARG A 22 9.81 4.88 5.62
CA ARG A 22 9.23 5.06 6.95
C ARG A 22 7.92 4.31 7.00
N ILE A 23 7.93 3.13 7.61
CA ILE A 23 6.70 2.36 7.87
C ILE A 23 5.95 3.02 9.04
N VAL A 24 4.71 3.43 8.79
CA VAL A 24 3.77 3.98 9.77
C VAL A 24 2.52 3.10 9.85
N ASP A 25 1.77 3.26 10.94
CA ASP A 25 0.45 2.64 11.08
C ASP A 25 -0.52 3.26 10.07
N VAL A 26 -1.15 2.41 9.26
CA VAL A 26 -2.16 2.85 8.29
C VAL A 26 -3.47 3.15 9.03
N SER A 27 -4.07 4.28 8.66
CA SER A 27 -5.41 4.68 9.11
C SER A 27 -6.44 4.44 8.01
N TRP A 28 -7.63 4.01 8.42
CA TRP A 28 -8.67 3.47 7.55
C TRP A 28 -9.97 4.24 7.79
N GLU A 29 -10.44 5.02 6.82
CA GLU A 29 -11.79 5.59 6.86
C GLU A 29 -12.79 4.59 6.28
N VAL A 30 -13.52 3.91 7.15
CA VAL A 30 -14.40 2.77 6.81
C VAL A 30 -15.76 2.91 7.45
N ALA A 31 -16.81 2.37 6.83
CA ALA A 31 -18.16 2.35 7.40
C ALA A 31 -18.52 0.93 7.88
N PRO A 32 -18.89 0.73 9.15
CA PRO A 32 -19.32 -0.60 9.64
C PRO A 32 -20.68 -1.07 9.08
N PHE A 33 -21.52 -0.12 8.65
CA PHE A 33 -22.84 -0.37 8.07
C PHE A 33 -23.03 0.45 6.80
N PRO A 34 -23.83 -0.03 5.82
CA PRO A 34 -24.22 0.75 4.67
C PRO A 34 -24.82 2.11 5.04
N GLY A 35 -24.30 3.19 4.43
CA GLY A 35 -24.80 4.55 4.63
C GLY A 35 -24.47 5.18 5.99
N ALA A 36 -23.79 4.48 6.90
CA ALA A 36 -23.32 5.06 8.15
C ALA A 36 -22.16 6.04 7.91
N PRO A 37 -21.98 7.05 8.77
CA PRO A 37 -20.78 7.88 8.76
C PRO A 37 -19.50 7.02 8.87
N PRO A 38 -18.44 7.32 8.11
CA PRO A 38 -17.17 6.62 8.25
C PRO A 38 -16.57 6.81 9.65
N ILE A 39 -15.90 5.77 10.14
CA ILE A 39 -15.07 5.79 11.34
C ILE A 39 -13.61 5.56 10.94
N THR A 40 -12.69 6.06 11.76
CA THR A 40 -11.26 5.78 11.58
C THR A 40 -10.86 4.55 12.40
N LEU A 41 -10.34 3.53 11.72
CA LEU A 41 -9.70 2.37 12.34
C LEU A 41 -8.22 2.34 11.97
N ASN A 42 -7.38 1.78 12.84
CA ASN A 42 -5.95 1.58 12.58
C ASN A 42 -5.61 0.09 12.60
N GLY A 43 -4.59 -0.29 11.83
CA GLY A 43 -4.04 -1.65 11.78
C GLY A 43 -3.83 -2.17 10.36
N THR A 44 -3.64 -3.48 10.22
CA THR A 44 -3.72 -4.15 8.91
C THR A 44 -5.17 -4.35 8.49
N VAL A 45 -5.39 -4.70 7.22
CA VAL A 45 -6.71 -4.98 6.67
C VAL A 45 -7.40 -6.13 7.43
N GLU A 46 -6.66 -7.14 7.86
CA GLU A 46 -7.21 -8.28 8.61
C GLU A 46 -7.75 -7.81 9.96
N GLN A 47 -7.02 -6.93 10.65
CA GLN A 47 -7.42 -6.36 11.94
C GLN A 47 -8.62 -5.43 11.80
N VAL A 48 -8.64 -4.62 10.73
CA VAL A 48 -9.74 -3.70 10.42
C VAL A 48 -11.00 -4.49 10.07
N TYR A 49 -10.89 -5.50 9.20
CA TYR A 49 -11.99 -6.37 8.85
C TYR A 49 -12.54 -7.12 10.08
N ALA A 50 -11.67 -7.63 10.96
CA ALA A 50 -12.11 -8.27 12.20
C ALA A 50 -12.94 -7.33 13.10
N LYS A 51 -12.54 -6.06 13.21
CA LYS A 51 -13.31 -5.03 13.94
C LYS A 51 -14.64 -4.73 13.25
N LEU A 52 -14.65 -4.65 11.92
CA LEU A 52 -15.88 -4.42 11.14
C LEU A 52 -16.89 -5.55 11.34
N VAL A 53 -16.46 -6.81 11.27
CA VAL A 53 -17.31 -7.99 11.53
C VAL A 53 -17.76 -8.06 12.99
N GLN A 54 -16.93 -7.62 13.94
CA GLN A 54 -17.33 -7.52 15.34
C GLN A 54 -18.48 -6.51 15.55
N MET A 55 -18.44 -5.38 14.84
CA MET A 55 -19.48 -4.34 14.90
C MET A 55 -20.73 -4.74 14.10
N ASN A 56 -20.52 -5.36 12.94
CA ASN A 56 -21.55 -5.82 12.05
C ASN A 56 -21.29 -7.29 11.64
N PRO A 57 -21.86 -8.27 12.36
CA PRO A 57 -21.72 -9.68 12.00
C PRO A 57 -22.25 -10.04 10.61
N ASN A 58 -23.07 -9.18 9.99
CA ASN A 58 -23.62 -9.36 8.64
C ASN A 58 -22.86 -8.53 7.57
N TYR A 59 -21.66 -8.02 7.88
CA TYR A 59 -20.91 -7.08 7.05
C TYR A 59 -20.82 -7.47 5.57
N ASP A 60 -20.38 -8.70 5.27
CA ASP A 60 -20.21 -9.16 3.90
C ASP A 60 -21.56 -9.15 3.12
N ASP A 61 -22.66 -9.53 3.78
CA ASP A 61 -23.98 -9.58 3.16
C ASP A 61 -24.61 -8.20 3.00
N ASP A 62 -24.38 -7.29 3.95
CA ASP A 62 -24.86 -5.91 3.90
C ASP A 62 -24.17 -5.09 2.80
N PHE A 63 -22.92 -5.41 2.48
CA PHE A 63 -22.11 -4.70 1.48
C PHE A 63 -21.98 -5.43 0.13
N LYS A 64 -22.56 -6.61 -0.05
CA LYS A 64 -22.41 -7.42 -1.28
C LYS A 64 -22.88 -6.72 -2.56
N ASP A 65 -23.91 -5.89 -2.45
CA ASP A 65 -24.52 -5.16 -3.57
C ASP A 65 -24.02 -3.71 -3.65
N ILE A 66 -23.13 -3.32 -2.74
CA ILE A 66 -22.50 -1.99 -2.70
C ILE A 66 -21.13 -2.13 -3.34
N ASP A 67 -21.04 -1.72 -4.59
CA ASP A 67 -19.78 -1.59 -5.29
C ASP A 67 -19.32 -0.13 -5.28
N PRO A 68 -18.51 0.30 -4.28
CA PRO A 68 -17.94 1.64 -4.27
C PRO A 68 -16.84 1.82 -5.33
N ASP A 69 -16.31 0.73 -5.92
CA ASP A 69 -15.28 0.79 -6.95
C ASP A 69 -15.88 1.17 -8.32
N LEU A 70 -17.17 0.87 -8.55
CA LEU A 70 -17.90 1.23 -9.78
C LEU A 70 -17.98 2.75 -10.02
N GLU A 71 -17.97 3.58 -8.97
CA GLU A 71 -17.99 5.04 -9.09
C GLU A 71 -16.61 5.71 -8.95
N ARG A 72 -15.58 4.99 -8.49
CA ARG A 72 -14.30 5.58 -8.06
C ARG A 72 -13.04 4.87 -8.52
N ALA A 73 -13.13 3.75 -9.23
CA ALA A 73 -11.99 3.10 -9.89
C ALA A 73 -11.54 3.94 -11.11
N VAL A 74 -11.00 5.13 -10.85
CA VAL A 74 -10.41 5.98 -11.87
C VAL A 74 -9.04 5.40 -12.21
N GLY A 75 -9.02 4.67 -13.33
CA GLY A 75 -7.93 4.49 -14.27
C GLY A 75 -6.53 4.16 -13.71
N PHE A 76 -6.15 2.89 -13.80
CA PHE A 76 -4.76 2.58 -14.16
C PHE A 76 -4.50 3.24 -15.52
N ASP A 77 -3.81 4.39 -15.54
CA ASP A 77 -3.33 4.95 -16.80
C ASP A 77 -2.26 4.00 -17.32
N LYS A 78 -2.60 3.22 -18.36
CA LYS A 78 -1.81 2.10 -18.88
C LYS A 78 -0.43 2.50 -19.44
N ARG A 79 0.05 3.72 -19.21
CA ARG A 79 1.24 4.28 -19.88
C ARG A 79 2.38 4.73 -18.97
N ALA A 80 2.36 4.51 -17.66
CA ALA A 80 3.53 4.86 -16.84
C ALA A 80 3.75 4.00 -15.57
N ASP A 81 2.94 2.96 -15.33
CA ASP A 81 3.21 2.06 -14.21
C ASP A 81 4.43 1.17 -14.49
N THR A 82 5.30 1.01 -13.50
CA THR A 82 6.54 0.23 -13.62
C THR A 82 6.49 -0.97 -12.70
N LEU A 83 6.45 -2.17 -13.29
CA LEU A 83 6.52 -3.44 -12.57
C LEU A 83 7.98 -3.91 -12.48
N MET A 84 8.47 -4.15 -11.27
CA MET A 84 9.78 -4.74 -11.01
C MET A 84 9.67 -6.00 -10.16
N CYS A 85 10.31 -7.07 -10.62
CA CYS A 85 10.34 -8.37 -9.93
C CYS A 85 11.67 -8.58 -9.21
N GLU A 86 12.04 -7.64 -8.35
CA GLU A 86 13.31 -7.63 -7.61
C GLU A 86 13.09 -7.56 -6.10
N GLY A 87 14.00 -8.18 -5.36
CA GLY A 87 14.05 -8.18 -3.90
C GLY A 87 14.77 -9.41 -3.35
N GLU A 88 15.28 -9.32 -2.12
CA GLU A 88 16.16 -10.36 -1.57
C GLU A 88 15.42 -11.58 -1.03
N LYS A 89 14.24 -11.38 -0.43
CA LYS A 89 13.42 -12.42 0.16
C LYS A 89 12.01 -12.39 -0.40
N THR A 90 11.45 -13.57 -0.61
CA THR A 90 10.13 -13.75 -1.21
C THR A 90 9.06 -13.98 -0.15
N ALA A 91 7.85 -13.49 -0.44
CA ALA A 91 6.65 -13.80 0.28
C ALA A 91 5.95 -15.04 -0.31
N ASP A 92 5.19 -15.76 0.51
CA ASP A 92 4.32 -16.82 0.04
C ASP A 92 3.11 -16.21 -0.68
N THR A 93 2.97 -16.54 -1.96
CA THR A 93 1.90 -15.98 -2.80
C THR A 93 0.51 -16.33 -2.27
N LYS A 94 0.33 -17.46 -1.57
CA LYS A 94 -0.93 -17.82 -0.95
C LYS A 94 -1.37 -16.76 0.06
N HIS A 95 -0.46 -16.32 0.92
CA HIS A 95 -0.76 -15.36 1.98
C HIS A 95 -0.93 -13.93 1.44
N ILE A 96 -0.20 -13.56 0.38
CA ILE A 96 -0.48 -12.33 -0.35
C ILE A 96 -1.90 -12.37 -0.97
N LYS A 97 -2.30 -13.48 -1.59
CA LYS A 97 -3.66 -13.65 -2.15
C LYS A 97 -4.74 -13.55 -1.07
N GLU A 98 -4.47 -14.02 0.14
CA GLU A 98 -5.37 -13.84 1.29
C GLU A 98 -5.50 -12.36 1.66
N GLY A 99 -4.38 -11.62 1.77
CA GLY A 99 -4.38 -10.18 2.01
C GLY A 99 -5.15 -9.39 0.95
N ILE A 100 -4.94 -9.70 -0.34
CA ILE A 100 -5.69 -9.12 -1.46
C ILE A 100 -7.21 -9.33 -1.30
N LYS A 101 -7.64 -10.52 -0.87
CA LYS A 101 -9.07 -10.79 -0.64
C LYS A 101 -9.64 -9.92 0.46
N TYR A 102 -8.92 -9.71 1.57
CA TYR A 102 -9.37 -8.80 2.62
C TYR A 102 -9.44 -7.35 2.13
N LEU A 103 -8.45 -6.88 1.35
CA LEU A 103 -8.43 -5.52 0.78
C LEU A 103 -9.66 -5.27 -0.11
N ARG A 104 -10.07 -6.24 -0.93
CA ARG A 104 -11.27 -6.14 -1.78
C ARG A 104 -12.59 -6.13 -0.98
N LYS A 105 -12.60 -6.68 0.24
CA LYS A 105 -13.80 -6.72 1.12
C LYS A 105 -14.02 -5.41 1.86
N VAL A 106 -12.96 -4.77 2.33
CA VAL A 106 -13.07 -3.56 3.16
C VAL A 106 -13.44 -2.36 2.29
N LYS A 107 -14.58 -1.73 2.59
CA LYS A 107 -15.03 -0.52 1.89
C LYS A 107 -14.51 0.73 2.59
N GLY A 108 -14.00 1.69 1.81
CA GLY A 108 -13.50 2.95 2.33
C GLY A 108 -12.28 3.45 1.55
N SER A 109 -11.60 4.45 2.12
CA SER A 109 -10.43 5.07 1.49
C SER A 109 -9.22 5.02 2.43
N PRO A 110 -8.06 4.48 1.98
CA PRO A 110 -6.83 4.55 2.74
C PRO A 110 -6.18 5.94 2.62
N HIS A 111 -5.49 6.38 3.67
CA HIS A 111 -4.76 7.64 3.70
C HIS A 111 -3.33 7.47 4.23
N LEU A 112 -2.37 8.14 3.59
CA LEU A 112 -0.98 8.26 4.03
C LEU A 112 -0.48 9.70 3.95
N GLY A 113 0.39 10.06 4.89
CA GLY A 113 1.12 11.30 4.88
C GLY A 113 2.22 11.32 3.79
N PRO A 114 2.86 12.48 3.56
CA PRO A 114 3.98 12.60 2.64
C PRO A 114 5.10 11.61 2.94
N TRP A 115 5.58 10.89 1.91
CA TRP A 115 6.69 9.95 1.99
C TRP A 115 6.50 8.79 2.97
N ASP A 116 5.26 8.53 3.39
CA ASP A 116 4.94 7.44 4.30
C ASP A 116 4.68 6.15 3.54
N CYS A 117 5.10 5.06 4.15
CA CYS A 117 4.73 3.72 3.76
C CYS A 117 3.92 3.06 4.87
N GLY A 118 3.02 2.17 4.50
CA GLY A 118 2.11 1.52 5.41
C GLY A 118 1.98 0.04 5.10
N ARG A 119 2.18 -0.82 6.10
CA ARG A 119 1.94 -2.25 5.95
C ARG A 119 0.44 -2.53 6.04
N VAL A 120 -0.20 -2.66 4.88
CA VAL A 120 -1.66 -2.80 4.78
C VAL A 120 -2.16 -4.23 5.00
N SER A 121 -1.31 -5.24 4.81
CA SER A 121 -1.59 -6.65 5.10
C SER A 121 -0.31 -7.32 5.56
N CYS A 122 -0.43 -8.25 6.52
CA CYS A 122 0.69 -9.06 6.99
C CYS A 122 0.17 -10.40 7.52
N SER A 123 0.67 -11.50 6.98
CA SER A 123 0.36 -12.85 7.47
C SER A 123 1.47 -13.82 7.08
N TYR A 124 1.90 -14.69 8.01
CA TYR A 124 2.91 -15.75 7.76
C TYR A 124 4.11 -15.27 6.93
N TYR A 125 4.83 -14.28 7.44
CA TYR A 125 5.99 -13.67 6.78
C TYR A 125 5.71 -13.02 5.40
N SER A 126 4.45 -12.76 5.07
CA SER A 126 4.05 -12.24 3.77
C SER A 126 3.33 -10.90 3.94
N GLY A 127 3.97 -9.83 3.49
CA GLY A 127 3.49 -8.46 3.65
C GLY A 127 3.07 -7.81 2.33
N ILE A 128 1.99 -7.02 2.39
CA ILE A 128 1.65 -6.05 1.36
C ILE A 128 1.88 -4.66 1.96
N VAL A 129 2.74 -3.88 1.31
CA VAL A 129 3.04 -2.50 1.69
C VAL A 129 2.50 -1.57 0.62
N TRP A 130 1.89 -0.46 1.08
CA TRP A 130 1.50 0.65 0.24
C TRP A 130 2.34 1.88 0.63
N CYS A 131 2.97 2.53 -0.34
CA CYS A 131 3.80 3.71 -0.11
C CYS A 131 3.25 4.92 -0.87
N ASN A 132 3.27 6.08 -0.22
CA ASN A 132 3.07 7.37 -0.85
C ASN A 132 4.42 7.99 -1.15
N ASP A 133 4.86 7.91 -2.40
CA ASP A 133 6.17 8.40 -2.85
C ASP A 133 6.10 9.86 -3.32
N SER A 134 5.24 10.65 -2.66
CA SER A 134 5.02 12.06 -2.99
C SER A 134 5.17 12.97 -1.76
N PRO A 135 5.49 14.26 -1.96
CA PRO A 135 5.58 15.23 -0.86
C PRO A 135 4.22 15.69 -0.33
N ASN A 136 3.12 15.23 -0.93
CA ASN A 136 1.76 15.57 -0.52
C ASN A 136 1.12 14.35 0.13
N SER A 137 0.15 14.54 1.02
CA SER A 137 -0.66 13.43 1.53
C SER A 137 -1.43 12.76 0.38
N LYS A 138 -1.59 11.44 0.45
CA LYS A 138 -2.29 10.67 -0.58
C LYS A 138 -3.44 9.89 0.04
N THR A 139 -4.59 9.99 -0.62
CA THR A 139 -5.78 9.18 -0.35
C THR A 139 -6.11 8.43 -1.63
N LEU A 140 -6.19 7.10 -1.56
CA LEU A 140 -6.67 6.33 -2.71
C LEU A 140 -8.20 6.24 -2.68
N PRO A 141 -8.85 6.13 -3.85
CA PRO A 141 -10.30 6.01 -3.90
C PRO A 141 -10.81 4.79 -3.14
N SER A 142 -10.08 3.67 -3.20
CA SER A 142 -10.44 2.41 -2.57
C SER A 142 -9.21 1.59 -2.18
N PHE A 143 -9.40 0.66 -1.24
CA PHE A 143 -8.42 -0.39 -0.95
C PHE A 143 -8.24 -1.37 -2.11
N THR A 144 -9.24 -1.47 -3.00
CA THR A 144 -9.15 -2.24 -4.23
C THR A 144 -8.00 -1.75 -5.12
N ASN A 145 -7.67 -0.45 -5.11
CA ASN A 145 -6.51 0.06 -5.86
C ASN A 145 -5.20 -0.65 -5.43
N ILE A 146 -5.00 -0.83 -4.12
CA ILE A 146 -3.82 -1.53 -3.58
C ILE A 146 -3.90 -3.03 -3.89
N ALA A 147 -5.11 -3.61 -3.78
CA ALA A 147 -5.35 -5.02 -4.07
C ALA A 147 -5.03 -5.38 -5.53
N GLU A 148 -5.44 -4.53 -6.47
CA GLU A 148 -5.17 -4.69 -7.89
C GLU A 148 -3.68 -4.45 -8.21
N GLY A 149 -3.02 -3.48 -7.58
CA GLY A 149 -1.56 -3.33 -7.71
C GLY A 149 -0.79 -4.56 -7.23
N ALA A 150 -1.19 -5.14 -6.09
CA ALA A 150 -0.63 -6.40 -5.59
C ALA A 150 -0.90 -7.58 -6.54
N GLN A 151 -2.10 -7.63 -7.15
CA GLN A 151 -2.46 -8.67 -8.12
C GLN A 151 -1.57 -8.61 -9.38
N VAL A 152 -1.30 -7.42 -9.90
CA VAL A 152 -0.38 -7.22 -11.03
C VAL A 152 1.02 -7.75 -10.70
N ILE A 153 1.53 -7.51 -9.48
CA ILE A 153 2.84 -8.04 -9.06
C ILE A 153 2.80 -9.58 -9.00
N ILE A 154 1.74 -10.19 -8.47
CA ILE A 154 1.60 -11.66 -8.51
C ILE A 154 1.62 -12.17 -9.94
N ASP A 155 0.81 -11.58 -10.82
CA ASP A 155 0.62 -12.07 -12.18
C ASP A 155 1.91 -11.98 -13.02
N GLY A 156 2.76 -10.99 -12.74
CA GLY A 156 4.04 -10.81 -13.43
C GLY A 156 5.27 -11.40 -12.74
N CYS A 157 5.27 -11.50 -11.41
CA CYS A 157 6.48 -11.81 -10.62
C CYS A 157 6.42 -13.12 -9.82
N ASP A 158 5.26 -13.79 -9.67
CA ASP A 158 5.19 -15.10 -9.00
C ASP A 158 6.09 -16.13 -9.72
N LYS A 159 6.96 -16.77 -8.95
CA LYS A 159 7.75 -17.93 -9.38
C LYS A 159 7.53 -19.07 -8.39
N LYS A 160 6.70 -20.05 -8.80
CA LYS A 160 6.43 -21.28 -8.05
C LYS A 160 5.80 -21.03 -6.67
N GLY A 161 4.90 -20.04 -6.57
CA GLY A 161 4.19 -19.70 -5.33
C GLY A 161 4.99 -18.79 -4.40
N GLN A 162 6.09 -18.22 -4.88
CA GLN A 162 6.92 -17.25 -4.17
C GLN A 162 6.96 -15.97 -4.99
N VAL A 163 6.78 -14.81 -4.34
CA VAL A 163 6.71 -13.52 -5.02
C VAL A 163 7.51 -12.47 -4.27
N VAL A 164 8.18 -11.60 -5.01
CA VAL A 164 8.78 -10.36 -4.51
C VAL A 164 8.78 -9.36 -5.66
N GLY A 165 8.55 -8.09 -5.32
CA GLY A 165 8.56 -7.03 -6.30
C GLY A 165 7.70 -5.86 -5.89
N TYR A 166 7.67 -4.86 -6.76
CA TYR A 166 6.83 -3.68 -6.59
C TYR A 166 6.21 -3.26 -7.90
N LEU A 167 5.08 -2.56 -7.79
CA LEU A 167 4.43 -1.85 -8.87
C LEU A 167 4.40 -0.37 -8.50
N ASP A 168 5.15 0.43 -9.24
CA ASP A 168 5.19 1.88 -9.10
C ASP A 168 4.15 2.52 -10.02
N HIS A 169 3.30 3.39 -9.46
CA HIS A 169 2.25 4.08 -10.19
C HIS A 169 2.68 5.49 -10.58
N SER A 170 2.24 5.90 -11.77
CA SER A 170 2.62 7.19 -12.36
C SER A 170 2.26 8.44 -11.54
N ASP A 171 1.30 8.35 -10.61
CA ASP A 171 0.92 9.42 -9.70
C ASP A 171 1.64 9.33 -8.33
N HIS A 172 2.82 8.70 -8.29
CA HIS A 172 3.78 8.68 -7.19
C HIS A 172 3.28 7.94 -5.95
N TRP A 173 2.90 6.69 -6.13
CA TRP A 173 2.70 5.72 -5.06
C TRP A 173 2.97 4.33 -5.59
N ARG A 174 3.29 3.39 -4.70
CA ARG A 174 3.61 2.01 -5.09
C ARG A 174 3.03 0.98 -4.16
N VAL A 175 2.85 -0.21 -4.71
CA VAL A 175 2.60 -1.44 -3.94
C VAL A 175 3.87 -2.25 -3.91
N VAL A 176 4.22 -2.80 -2.75
CA VAL A 176 5.40 -3.67 -2.58
C VAL A 176 4.96 -4.98 -1.93
N LEU A 177 5.37 -6.10 -2.52
CA LEU A 177 5.22 -7.44 -1.94
C LEU A 177 6.56 -7.87 -1.33
N VAL A 178 6.56 -8.14 -0.03
CA VAL A 178 7.79 -8.36 0.74
C VAL A 178 7.66 -9.51 1.72
N ASP A 179 8.78 -10.14 2.04
CA ASP A 179 8.94 -10.88 3.29
C ASP A 179 8.89 -9.87 4.46
N ALA A 180 7.99 -10.07 5.41
CA ALA A 180 7.78 -9.17 6.54
C ALA A 180 7.46 -9.94 7.82
N ASP A 181 8.11 -9.63 8.93
CA ASP A 181 7.80 -10.25 10.23
C ASP A 181 6.38 -9.87 10.70
N CYS A 182 5.47 -10.85 10.64
CA CYS A 182 4.08 -10.79 11.06
C CYS A 182 3.94 -11.66 12.32
#